data_AF-A0A5J4TQ04-F1
#
_entry.id   AF-A0A5J4TQ04-F1
#
_cell.length_a   1.000
_cell.length_b   1.000
_cell.length_c   1.000
_cell.angle_alpha   90.00
_cell.angle_beta   90.00
_cell.angle_gamma   90.00
#
_symmetry.space_group_name_H-M   'P 1'
#
loop_
_entity.id
_entity.type
_entity.pdbx_description
1 polymer ?
#
loop_
_entity_poly.entity_id
_entity_poly.type
_entity_poly.pdbx_seq_one_letter_code
_entity_poly.pdbx_strand_id
1 'polypeptide(L)'
;QSASEALSKLVVNSPQIRESLIKSGFVEMARFSLIDNQTPDHVSSNLLRIIMDIIFNSGEIQEMGSLIPVLKKLSEEKDLQKKEIQTKAKKINAILASQGITGPISPTEIQELKMQNEELKRNDVEKTRKIADLEHQLEEAKQKTIEIPISITVPTGQYTKKEGQFTYTATSNQYLTFPIDTRINQGIYRCEFKANKVGDQQFGVMKSGLVIPFGQYPNSSSYCKDNMFFYCKGQMYQNVKNTPGNQAMKDDDIIAIEVNMTVPRTAHLFINSIQQPVFMSGLPESVQFYFFINFVGDSTTVLSLKKLAAPTIANIPDAKEIKWE
;
A
#
# COMPACT_ATOMS: atom_id res chain seq x y z
N GLN A 1 0.88 -25.82 -54.67
CA GLN A 1 1.75 -24.92 -53.87
C GLN A 1 2.12 -23.66 -54.64
N SER A 2 2.57 -23.75 -55.90
CA SER A 2 2.99 -22.60 -56.71
C SER A 2 1.92 -21.51 -56.95
N ALA A 3 0.64 -21.88 -57.05
CA ALA A 3 -0.44 -20.91 -57.27
C ALA A 3 -0.76 -20.06 -56.03
N SER A 4 -0.79 -20.65 -54.83
CA SER A 4 -1.06 -19.89 -53.60
C SER A 4 0.11 -18.95 -53.29
N GLU A 5 1.36 -19.40 -53.49
CA GLU A 5 2.55 -18.57 -53.30
C GLU A 5 2.56 -17.36 -54.24
N ALA A 6 2.22 -17.56 -55.51
CA ALA A 6 2.08 -16.46 -56.47
C ALA A 6 1.00 -15.46 -56.03
N LEU A 7 -0.17 -15.94 -55.60
CA LEU A 7 -1.26 -15.07 -55.15
C LEU A 7 -0.89 -14.30 -53.88
N SER A 8 -0.24 -14.95 -52.91
CA SER A 8 0.24 -14.28 -51.70
C SER A 8 1.26 -13.18 -52.00
N LYS A 9 2.22 -13.44 -52.92
CA LYS A 9 3.15 -12.40 -53.37
C LYS A 9 2.41 -11.21 -54.00
N LEU A 10 1.35 -11.46 -54.76
CA LEU A 10 0.52 -10.39 -55.33
C LEU A 10 -0.25 -9.62 -54.24
N VAL A 11 -0.83 -10.31 -53.26
CA VAL A 11 -1.56 -9.72 -52.12
C VAL A 11 -0.66 -8.83 -51.27
N VAL A 12 0.58 -9.24 -51.03
CA VAL A 12 1.54 -8.46 -50.23
C VAL A 12 1.95 -7.20 -51.00
N ASN A 13 2.27 -7.32 -52.29
CA ASN A 13 2.90 -6.25 -53.07
C ASN A 13 1.92 -5.31 -53.80
N SER A 14 0.64 -5.67 -53.94
CA SER A 14 -0.35 -4.86 -54.67
C SER A 14 -1.58 -4.53 -53.82
N PRO A 15 -1.71 -3.26 -53.36
CA PRO A 15 -2.90 -2.79 -52.66
C PRO A 15 -4.20 -2.97 -53.45
N GLN A 16 -4.15 -2.75 -54.76
CA GLN A 16 -5.31 -2.86 -55.67
C GLN A 16 -5.85 -4.30 -55.73
N ILE A 17 -4.95 -5.30 -55.79
CA ILE A 17 -5.34 -6.72 -55.78
C ILE A 17 -5.95 -7.08 -54.43
N ARG A 18 -5.38 -6.58 -53.32
CA ARG A 18 -5.88 -6.84 -51.97
C ARG A 18 -7.28 -6.27 -51.76
N GLU A 19 -7.49 -5.01 -52.15
CA GLU A 19 -8.81 -4.35 -52.09
C GLU A 19 -9.82 -5.07 -52.99
N SER A 20 -9.41 -5.46 -54.20
CA SER A 20 -10.27 -6.22 -55.11
C SER A 20 -10.70 -7.56 -54.52
N LEU A 21 -9.81 -8.30 -53.86
CA LEU A 21 -10.16 -9.58 -53.24
C LEU A 21 -11.18 -9.41 -52.12
N ILE A 22 -10.99 -8.40 -51.26
CA ILE A 22 -11.93 -8.08 -50.19
C ILE A 22 -13.33 -7.83 -50.80
N LYS A 23 -13.42 -6.92 -51.77
CA LYS A 23 -14.69 -6.52 -52.40
C LYS A 23 -15.31 -7.55 -53.36
N SER A 24 -14.53 -8.48 -53.91
CA SER A 24 -15.00 -9.46 -54.91
C SER A 24 -15.57 -10.74 -54.31
N GLY A 25 -15.81 -10.78 -52.99
CA GLY A 25 -16.39 -11.95 -52.31
C GLY A 25 -15.40 -13.07 -52.01
N PHE A 26 -14.08 -12.83 -52.10
CA PHE A 26 -13.08 -13.81 -51.69
C PHE A 26 -13.25 -14.23 -50.23
N VAL A 27 -13.55 -13.26 -49.34
CA VAL A 27 -13.74 -13.49 -47.90
C VAL A 27 -14.88 -14.48 -47.65
N GLU A 28 -16.01 -14.29 -48.34
CA GLU A 28 -17.16 -15.19 -48.24
C GLU A 28 -16.87 -16.57 -48.85
N MET A 29 -16.22 -16.63 -50.01
CA MET A 29 -15.79 -17.89 -50.64
C MET A 29 -14.88 -18.68 -49.69
N ALA A 30 -13.86 -18.01 -49.13
CA ALA A 30 -12.96 -18.62 -48.17
C ALA A 30 -13.71 -19.09 -46.92
N ARG A 31 -14.70 -18.32 -46.43
CA ARG A 31 -15.57 -18.76 -45.32
C ARG A 31 -16.27 -20.07 -45.63
N PHE A 32 -16.91 -20.19 -46.81
CA PHE A 32 -17.62 -21.41 -47.20
C PHE A 32 -16.67 -22.59 -47.33
N SER A 33 -15.52 -22.42 -47.98
CA SER A 33 -14.51 -23.48 -48.09
C SER A 33 -13.97 -23.92 -46.73
N LEU A 34 -13.77 -23.01 -45.79
CA LEU A 34 -13.28 -23.33 -44.44
C LEU A 34 -14.35 -23.98 -43.55
N ILE A 35 -15.64 -23.82 -43.87
CA ILE A 35 -16.75 -24.51 -43.19
C ILE A 35 -16.92 -25.94 -43.71
N ASP A 36 -16.63 -26.16 -45.00
CA ASP A 36 -16.79 -27.46 -45.64
C ASP A 36 -15.73 -28.47 -45.18
N ASN A 37 -16.18 -29.51 -44.49
CA ASN A 37 -15.34 -30.59 -43.98
C ASN A 37 -14.72 -31.46 -45.09
N GLN A 38 -15.18 -31.35 -46.34
CA GLN A 38 -14.61 -32.04 -47.50
C GLN A 38 -13.43 -31.26 -48.13
N THR A 39 -13.22 -30.00 -47.75
CA THR A 39 -12.10 -29.20 -48.23
C THR A 39 -10.77 -29.82 -47.78
N PRO A 40 -9.84 -30.13 -48.70
CA PRO A 40 -8.55 -30.69 -48.32
C PRO A 40 -7.76 -29.75 -47.40
N ASP A 41 -7.09 -30.30 -46.38
CA ASP A 41 -6.39 -29.51 -45.35
C ASP A 41 -5.36 -28.54 -45.94
N HIS A 42 -4.66 -28.95 -47.01
CA HIS A 42 -3.70 -28.08 -47.69
C HIS A 42 -4.37 -26.87 -48.37
N VAL A 43 -5.62 -26.99 -48.81
CA VAL A 43 -6.40 -25.87 -49.37
C VAL A 43 -6.82 -24.92 -48.25
N SER A 44 -7.39 -25.44 -47.16
CA SER A 44 -7.75 -24.66 -45.96
C SER A 44 -6.54 -23.91 -45.38
N SER A 45 -5.39 -24.57 -45.28
CA SER A 45 -4.13 -23.99 -44.82
C SER A 45 -3.62 -22.87 -45.75
N ASN A 46 -3.81 -23.00 -47.06
CA ASN A 46 -3.47 -21.97 -48.05
C ASN A 46 -4.43 -20.77 -48.00
N LEU A 47 -5.73 -21.02 -47.84
CA LEU A 47 -6.74 -19.96 -47.69
C LEU A 47 -6.46 -19.10 -46.46
N LEU A 48 -6.20 -19.73 -45.30
CA LEU A 48 -5.85 -19.02 -44.07
C LEU A 48 -4.57 -18.21 -44.22
N ARG A 49 -3.59 -18.70 -44.99
CA ARG A 49 -2.36 -17.96 -45.29
C ARG A 49 -2.66 -16.68 -46.08
N ILE A 50 -3.48 -16.77 -47.12
CA ILE A 50 -3.87 -15.61 -47.93
C ILE A 50 -4.69 -14.63 -47.09
N ILE A 51 -5.64 -15.10 -46.28
CA ILE A 51 -6.41 -14.25 -45.34
C ILE A 51 -5.47 -13.50 -44.39
N MET A 52 -4.48 -14.20 -43.83
CA MET A 52 -3.48 -13.59 -42.96
C MET A 52 -2.68 -12.51 -43.70
N ASP A 53 -2.22 -12.76 -44.92
CA ASP A 53 -1.50 -11.75 -45.73
C ASP A 53 -2.39 -10.53 -46.06
N ILE A 54 -3.68 -10.73 -46.31
CA ILE A 54 -4.63 -9.63 -46.51
C ILE A 54 -4.77 -8.80 -45.23
N ILE A 55 -5.01 -9.44 -44.09
CA ILE A 55 -5.22 -8.75 -42.79
C ILE A 55 -3.97 -7.96 -42.37
N PHE A 56 -2.77 -8.52 -42.57
CA PHE A 56 -1.53 -7.84 -42.17
C PHE A 56 -1.20 -6.62 -43.01
N ASN A 57 -1.68 -6.57 -44.25
CA ASN A 57 -1.30 -5.52 -45.18
C ASN A 57 -2.48 -4.61 -45.58
N SER A 58 -3.71 -4.88 -45.14
CA SER A 58 -4.91 -4.05 -45.41
C SER A 58 -5.28 -3.18 -44.21
N GLY A 59 -5.76 -1.96 -44.48
CA GLY A 59 -6.43 -1.12 -43.48
C GLY A 59 -7.95 -1.34 -43.40
N GLU A 60 -8.54 -1.96 -44.42
CA GLU A 60 -9.96 -2.31 -44.47
C GLU A 60 -10.11 -3.80 -44.15
N ILE A 61 -10.43 -4.12 -42.89
CA ILE A 61 -10.59 -5.51 -42.44
C ILE A 61 -11.96 -5.80 -41.80
N GLN A 62 -12.89 -4.83 -41.80
CA GLN A 62 -14.24 -5.00 -41.24
C GLN A 62 -14.99 -6.19 -41.85
N GLU A 63 -14.83 -6.42 -43.15
CA GLU A 63 -15.45 -7.55 -43.86
C GLU A 63 -14.94 -8.92 -43.37
N MET A 64 -13.75 -8.98 -42.75
CA MET A 64 -13.20 -10.20 -42.17
C MET A 64 -13.94 -10.67 -40.91
N GLY A 65 -14.79 -9.81 -40.33
CA GLY A 65 -15.64 -10.18 -39.18
C GLY A 65 -16.51 -11.40 -39.45
N SER A 66 -16.92 -11.64 -40.70
CA SER A 66 -17.72 -12.82 -41.08
C SER A 66 -16.96 -14.14 -40.92
N LEU A 67 -15.62 -14.11 -40.88
CA LEU A 67 -14.77 -15.30 -40.68
C LEU A 67 -14.68 -15.72 -39.20
N ILE A 68 -15.01 -14.85 -38.24
CA ILE A 68 -14.80 -15.12 -36.81
C ILE A 68 -15.45 -16.44 -36.33
N PRO A 69 -16.70 -16.78 -36.70
CA PRO A 69 -17.31 -18.03 -36.27
C PRO A 69 -16.55 -19.28 -36.76
N VAL A 70 -16.13 -19.31 -38.03
CA VAL A 70 -15.38 -20.45 -38.58
C VAL A 70 -13.96 -20.50 -38.01
N LEU A 71 -13.32 -19.36 -37.79
CA LEU A 71 -11.99 -19.28 -37.18
C LEU A 71 -12.00 -19.75 -35.71
N LYS A 72 -13.03 -19.40 -34.92
CA LYS A 72 -13.19 -19.92 -33.55
C LYS A 72 -13.30 -21.45 -33.56
N LYS A 73 -14.17 -22.02 -34.41
CA LYS A 73 -14.31 -23.47 -34.58
C LYS A 73 -12.98 -24.14 -34.95
N LEU A 74 -12.26 -23.62 -35.95
CA LEU A 74 -10.96 -24.15 -36.37
C LEU A 74 -9.87 -24.01 -35.30
N SER A 75 -9.96 -23.00 -34.43
CA SER A 75 -9.01 -22.78 -33.33
C SER A 75 -9.16 -23.81 -32.19
N GLU A 76 -10.33 -24.40 -32.05
CA GLU A 76 -10.66 -25.41 -31.04
C GLU A 76 -10.49 -26.85 -31.55
N GLU A 77 -10.11 -27.03 -32.82
CA GLU A 77 -9.86 -28.33 -33.43
C GLU A 77 -8.77 -29.12 -32.66
N LYS A 78 -9.05 -30.39 -32.37
CA LYS A 78 -8.19 -31.26 -31.54
C LYS A 78 -7.38 -32.26 -32.35
N ASP A 79 -7.66 -32.39 -33.64
CA ASP A 79 -6.90 -33.25 -34.54
C ASP A 79 -5.44 -32.77 -34.71
N LEU A 80 -4.49 -33.62 -34.34
CA LEU A 80 -3.05 -33.36 -34.44
C LEU A 80 -2.58 -33.11 -35.88
N GLN A 81 -3.27 -33.68 -36.88
CA GLN A 81 -2.96 -33.48 -38.30
C GLN A 81 -3.35 -32.07 -38.77
N LYS A 82 -4.28 -31.40 -38.08
CA LYS A 82 -4.79 -30.06 -38.39
C LYS A 82 -4.14 -28.94 -37.57
N LYS A 83 -3.04 -29.23 -36.88
CA LYS A 83 -2.32 -28.27 -36.00
C LYS A 83 -1.90 -26.99 -36.72
N GLU A 84 -1.51 -27.08 -37.99
CA GLU A 84 -1.14 -25.89 -38.78
C GLU A 84 -2.34 -24.96 -39.01
N ILE A 85 -3.48 -25.52 -39.40
CA ILE A 85 -4.75 -24.80 -39.59
C ILE A 85 -5.19 -24.16 -38.28
N GLN A 86 -5.17 -24.93 -37.18
CA GLN A 86 -5.51 -24.44 -35.84
C GLN A 86 -4.63 -23.24 -35.45
N THR A 87 -3.32 -23.34 -35.69
CA THR A 87 -2.37 -22.27 -35.35
C THR A 87 -2.62 -21.01 -36.17
N LYS A 88 -2.89 -21.14 -37.48
CA LYS A 88 -3.23 -20.00 -38.35
C LYS A 88 -4.55 -19.35 -37.94
N ALA A 89 -5.58 -20.15 -37.65
CA ALA A 89 -6.89 -19.65 -37.20
C ALA A 89 -6.79 -18.88 -35.88
N LYS A 90 -6.04 -19.39 -34.89
CA LYS A 90 -5.76 -18.68 -33.62
C LYS A 90 -5.09 -17.34 -33.84
N LYS A 91 -4.06 -17.30 -34.70
CA LYS A 91 -3.34 -16.05 -35.01
C LYS A 91 -4.27 -15.03 -35.68
N ILE A 92 -5.06 -15.45 -36.67
CA ILE A 92 -6.02 -14.57 -37.36
C ILE A 92 -7.05 -14.01 -36.36
N ASN A 93 -7.64 -14.85 -35.52
CA ASN A 93 -8.58 -14.42 -34.48
C ASN A 93 -7.97 -13.39 -33.52
N ALA A 94 -6.72 -13.60 -33.08
CA ALA A 94 -6.03 -12.66 -32.19
C ALA A 94 -5.79 -11.30 -32.87
N ILE A 95 -5.47 -11.28 -34.16
CA ILE A 95 -5.25 -10.05 -34.93
C ILE A 95 -6.57 -9.29 -35.16
N LEU A 96 -7.67 -9.99 -35.46
CA LEU A 96 -8.98 -9.36 -35.60
C LEU A 96 -9.45 -8.74 -34.28
N ALA A 97 -9.25 -9.47 -33.16
CA ALA A 97 -9.60 -8.99 -31.83
C ALA A 97 -8.78 -7.76 -31.41
N SER A 98 -7.47 -7.71 -31.71
CA SER A 98 -6.64 -6.53 -31.40
C SER A 98 -7.03 -5.28 -32.20
N GLN A 99 -7.75 -5.46 -33.31
CA GLN A 99 -8.28 -4.36 -34.14
C GLN A 99 -9.76 -4.05 -33.86
N GLY A 100 -10.32 -4.57 -32.76
CA GLY A 100 -11.69 -4.29 -32.32
C GLY A 100 -12.78 -5.02 -33.10
N ILE A 101 -12.41 -5.96 -33.98
CA ILE A 101 -13.36 -6.82 -34.69
C ILE A 101 -13.55 -8.08 -33.85
N THR A 102 -14.43 -7.97 -32.86
CA THR A 102 -14.85 -9.09 -32.02
C THR A 102 -16.23 -9.56 -32.49
N GLY A 103 -16.38 -10.87 -32.74
CA GLY A 103 -17.66 -11.44 -33.15
C GLY A 103 -18.77 -11.24 -32.10
N PRO A 104 -20.02 -11.64 -32.40
CA PRO A 104 -21.12 -11.52 -31.47
C PRO A 104 -20.77 -12.19 -30.12
N ILE A 105 -20.90 -11.42 -29.03
CA ILE A 105 -20.76 -11.94 -27.68
C ILE A 105 -21.85 -12.98 -27.48
N SER A 106 -21.46 -14.18 -27.01
CA SER A 106 -22.41 -15.25 -26.78
C SER A 106 -23.37 -14.89 -25.61
N PRO A 107 -24.62 -15.39 -25.62
CA PRO A 107 -25.53 -15.23 -24.48
C PRO A 107 -24.92 -15.72 -23.15
N THR A 108 -24.04 -16.72 -23.21
CA THR A 108 -23.31 -17.27 -22.06
C THR A 108 -22.33 -16.25 -21.47
N GLU A 109 -21.51 -15.60 -22.30
CA GLU A 109 -20.59 -14.54 -21.85
C GLU A 109 -21.36 -13.35 -21.25
N ILE A 110 -22.53 -12.99 -21.79
CA ILE A 110 -23.40 -11.94 -21.22
C ILE A 110 -23.90 -12.34 -19.83
N GLN A 111 -24.26 -13.61 -19.63
CA GLN A 111 -24.77 -14.10 -18.35
C GLN A 111 -23.68 -14.14 -17.28
N GLU A 112 -22.46 -14.55 -17.64
CA GLU A 112 -21.30 -14.52 -16.73
C GLU A 112 -20.94 -13.10 -16.29
N LEU A 113 -20.92 -12.14 -17.22
CA LEU A 113 -20.67 -10.73 -16.91
C LEU A 113 -21.74 -10.13 -15.99
N LYS A 114 -23.02 -10.53 -16.15
CA LYS A 114 -24.09 -10.11 -15.24
C LYS A 114 -23.87 -10.64 -13.82
N MET A 115 -23.50 -11.91 -13.69
CA MET A 115 -23.24 -12.54 -12.40
C MET A 115 -22.05 -11.88 -11.68
N GLN A 116 -20.96 -11.60 -12.40
CA GLN A 116 -19.80 -10.87 -11.85
C GLN A 116 -20.16 -9.45 -11.40
N ASN A 117 -20.97 -8.73 -12.19
CA ASN A 117 -21.42 -7.39 -11.82
C ASN A 117 -22.31 -7.38 -10.56
N GLU A 118 -23.17 -8.38 -10.37
CA GLU A 118 -23.96 -8.51 -9.15
C GLU A 118 -23.09 -8.81 -7.93
N GLU A 119 -22.07 -9.66 -8.09
CA GLU A 119 -21.12 -9.96 -7.02
C GLU A 119 -20.29 -8.72 -6.63
N LEU A 120 -19.82 -7.96 -7.61
CA LEU A 120 -19.13 -6.69 -7.38
C LEU A 120 -20.02 -5.71 -6.60
N LYS A 121 -21.30 -5.57 -6.96
CA LYS A 121 -22.26 -4.74 -6.22
C LYS A 121 -22.44 -5.20 -4.77
N ARG A 122 -22.54 -6.51 -4.52
CA ARG A 122 -22.63 -7.05 -3.16
C ARG A 122 -21.39 -6.71 -2.33
N ASN A 123 -20.20 -6.90 -2.91
CA ASN A 123 -18.94 -6.58 -2.25
C ASN A 123 -18.80 -5.08 -1.94
N ASP A 124 -19.28 -4.21 -2.82
CA ASP A 124 -19.25 -2.76 -2.64
C ASP A 124 -20.16 -2.31 -1.47
N VAL A 125 -21.36 -2.87 -1.39
CA VAL A 125 -22.30 -2.63 -0.27
C VAL A 125 -21.69 -3.10 1.06
N GLU A 126 -21.04 -4.26 1.08
CA GLU A 126 -20.40 -4.76 2.31
C GLU A 126 -19.21 -3.89 2.74
N LYS A 127 -18.36 -3.46 1.81
CA LYS A 127 -17.28 -2.51 2.10
C LYS A 127 -17.81 -1.19 2.64
N THR A 128 -18.87 -0.66 2.04
CA THR A 128 -19.52 0.58 2.48
C THR A 128 -20.05 0.45 3.92
N ARG A 129 -20.68 -0.67 4.27
CA ARG A 129 -21.10 -0.94 5.65
C ARG A 129 -19.92 -1.01 6.62
N LYS A 130 -18.83 -1.70 6.27
CA LYS A 130 -17.62 -1.77 7.10
C LYS A 130 -17.01 -0.40 7.35
N ILE A 131 -17.00 0.48 6.33
CA ILE A 131 -16.52 1.86 6.48
C ILE A 131 -17.41 2.63 7.46
N ALA A 132 -18.74 2.57 7.31
CA ALA A 132 -19.66 3.25 8.21
C ALA A 132 -19.53 2.77 9.67
N ASP A 133 -19.37 1.46 9.90
CA ASP A 133 -19.14 0.91 11.24
C ASP A 133 -17.81 1.40 11.84
N LEU A 134 -16.74 1.44 11.03
CA LEU A 134 -15.43 1.95 11.48
C LEU A 134 -15.49 3.45 11.80
N GLU A 135 -16.20 4.24 11.00
CA GLU A 135 -16.41 5.68 11.25
C GLU A 135 -17.19 5.91 12.56
N HIS A 136 -18.23 5.11 12.80
CA HIS A 136 -19.00 5.17 14.05
C HIS A 136 -18.13 4.81 15.26
N GLN A 137 -17.36 3.72 15.18
CA GLN A 137 -16.43 3.33 16.25
C GLN A 137 -15.37 4.41 16.51
N LEU A 138 -14.87 5.05 15.45
CA LEU A 138 -13.91 6.14 15.57
C LEU A 138 -14.50 7.36 16.31
N GLU A 139 -15.75 7.70 16.03
CA GLU A 139 -16.43 8.84 16.67
C GLU A 139 -16.77 8.55 18.15
N GLU A 140 -17.21 7.32 18.47
CA GLU A 140 -17.38 6.90 19.85
C GLU A 140 -16.05 6.87 20.62
N ALA A 141 -14.94 6.50 19.97
CA ALA A 141 -13.61 6.52 20.58
C ALA A 141 -13.15 7.95 20.89
N LYS A 142 -13.45 8.93 20.03
CA LYS A 142 -13.14 10.36 20.30
C LYS A 142 -13.87 10.87 21.54
N GLN A 143 -15.16 10.53 21.69
CA GLN A 143 -15.97 10.92 22.86
C GLN A 143 -15.46 10.32 24.18
N LYS A 144 -14.64 9.26 24.11
CA LYS A 144 -14.05 8.57 25.27
C LYS A 144 -12.66 9.07 25.66
N THR A 145 -12.15 10.12 25.03
CA THR A 145 -10.84 10.71 25.35
C THR A 145 -11.01 12.05 26.06
N ILE A 146 -10.23 12.27 27.13
CA ILE A 146 -10.21 13.54 27.87
C ILE A 146 -8.89 14.23 27.54
N GLU A 147 -8.94 15.41 26.93
CA GLU A 147 -7.76 16.23 26.71
C GLU A 147 -7.22 16.78 28.02
N ILE A 148 -5.92 16.67 28.21
CA ILE A 148 -5.21 17.15 29.38
C ILE A 148 -4.37 18.36 28.96
N PRO A 149 -4.49 19.50 29.65
CA PRO A 149 -3.66 20.66 29.37
C PRO A 149 -2.17 20.31 29.44
N ILE A 150 -1.44 20.64 28.37
CA ILE A 150 0.01 20.47 28.31
C ILE A 150 0.67 21.60 29.10
N SER A 151 1.57 21.25 30.01
CA SER A 151 2.45 22.20 30.70
C SER A 151 3.88 21.63 30.70
N ILE A 152 4.85 22.52 30.49
CA ILE A 152 6.27 22.18 30.45
C ILE A 152 7.00 23.30 31.18
N THR A 153 7.52 22.98 32.37
CA THR A 153 8.25 23.93 33.20
C THR A 153 9.74 23.61 33.17
N VAL A 154 10.49 24.39 32.39
CA VAL A 154 11.94 24.24 32.21
C VAL A 154 12.65 25.59 32.38
N PRO A 155 13.94 25.60 32.78
CA PRO A 155 14.70 26.84 32.85
C PRO A 155 14.89 27.45 31.45
N THR A 156 15.35 28.70 31.40
CA THR A 156 15.92 29.27 30.18
C THR A 156 17.14 28.45 29.76
N GLY A 157 17.29 28.21 28.47
CA GLY A 157 18.39 27.42 27.92
C GLY A 157 18.65 27.77 26.46
N GLN A 158 19.51 27.02 25.79
CA GLN A 158 19.85 27.21 24.38
C GLN A 158 18.79 26.60 23.45
N TYR A 159 17.56 27.10 23.55
CA TYR A 159 16.45 26.74 22.69
C TYR A 159 15.53 27.93 22.42
N THR A 160 14.73 27.83 21.36
CA THR A 160 13.58 28.71 21.12
C THR A 160 12.28 27.96 21.35
N LYS A 161 11.26 28.65 21.85
CA LYS A 161 9.87 28.18 21.90
C LYS A 161 9.03 29.04 20.99
N LYS A 162 8.29 28.43 20.06
CA LYS A 162 7.39 29.16 19.17
C LYS A 162 6.16 29.66 19.94
N GLU A 163 5.81 30.93 19.78
CA GLU A 163 4.66 31.54 20.47
C GLU A 163 3.35 30.82 20.14
N GLY A 164 2.52 30.59 21.15
CA GLY A 164 1.25 29.88 21.03
C GLY A 164 1.36 28.38 20.73
N GLN A 165 2.57 27.80 20.67
CA GLN A 165 2.79 26.39 20.36
C GLN A 165 3.75 25.74 21.37
N PHE A 166 3.66 24.42 21.52
CA PHE A 166 4.61 23.63 22.30
C PHE A 166 5.76 23.13 21.41
N THR A 167 6.23 23.97 20.50
CA THR A 167 7.36 23.69 19.61
C THR A 167 8.65 24.24 20.19
N TYR A 168 9.60 23.36 20.44
CA TYR A 168 10.92 23.67 20.99
C TYR A 168 11.99 23.32 19.97
N THR A 169 12.91 24.25 19.71
CA THR A 169 14.01 24.07 18.74
C THR A 169 15.34 24.41 19.39
N ALA A 170 16.31 23.49 19.33
CA ALA A 170 17.64 23.72 19.89
C ALA A 170 18.42 24.75 19.07
N THR A 171 19.06 25.71 19.75
CA THR A 171 19.87 26.77 19.13
C THR A 171 21.38 26.52 19.25
N SER A 172 21.79 25.52 20.02
CA SER A 172 23.18 25.09 20.20
C SER A 172 23.23 23.57 20.40
N ASN A 173 24.42 22.97 20.26
CA ASN A 173 24.62 21.58 20.62
C ASN A 173 24.67 21.45 22.15
N GLN A 174 23.55 21.04 22.75
CA GLN A 174 23.40 20.88 24.19
C GLN A 174 22.32 19.85 24.50
N TYR A 175 22.55 19.02 25.52
CA TYR A 175 21.54 18.10 26.02
C TYR A 175 20.38 18.84 26.68
N LEU A 176 19.20 18.81 26.06
CA LEU A 176 18.00 19.50 26.56
C LEU A 176 16.85 18.52 26.76
N THR A 177 16.48 18.30 28.03
CA THR A 177 15.40 17.40 28.44
C THR A 177 14.16 18.19 28.85
N PHE A 178 13.03 17.92 28.21
CA PHE A 178 11.77 18.64 28.44
C PHE A 178 10.71 17.69 29.03
N PRO A 179 10.55 17.67 30.36
CA PRO A 179 9.48 16.93 31.00
C PRO A 179 8.12 17.58 30.75
N ILE A 180 7.08 16.76 30.55
CA ILE A 180 5.69 17.20 30.60
C ILE A 180 5.24 17.17 32.06
N ASP A 181 4.74 18.29 32.58
CA ASP A 181 4.50 18.48 34.02
C ASP A 181 3.43 17.54 34.59
N THR A 182 2.54 17.01 33.75
CA THR A 182 1.49 16.08 34.16
C THR A 182 2.06 14.76 34.68
N ARG A 183 1.81 14.47 35.96
CA ARG A 183 2.13 13.20 36.60
C ARG A 183 1.02 12.19 36.38
N ILE A 184 1.39 10.99 35.96
CA ILE A 184 0.48 9.90 35.64
C ILE A 184 0.74 8.77 36.64
N ASN A 185 -0.31 8.33 37.34
CA ASN A 185 -0.23 7.28 38.36
C ASN A 185 -1.35 6.23 38.25
N GLN A 186 -2.33 6.44 37.37
CA GLN A 186 -3.46 5.53 37.15
C GLN A 186 -4.06 5.77 35.77
N GLY A 187 -4.78 4.78 35.24
CA GLY A 187 -5.45 4.87 33.94
C GLY A 187 -4.49 4.80 32.76
N ILE A 188 -4.98 5.21 31.59
CA ILE A 188 -4.27 5.11 30.32
C ILE A 188 -4.12 6.51 29.75
N TYR A 189 -2.90 6.86 29.36
CA TYR A 189 -2.59 8.17 28.79
C TYR A 189 -1.79 8.01 27.52
N ARG A 190 -2.03 8.91 26.57
CA ARG A 190 -1.27 9.00 25.33
C ARG A 190 -0.78 10.42 25.13
N CYS A 191 0.53 10.55 24.93
CA CYS A 191 1.17 11.81 24.58
C CYS A 191 1.67 11.73 23.13
N GLU A 192 1.32 12.73 22.33
CA GLU A 192 1.70 12.81 20.92
C GLU A 192 2.66 13.97 20.68
N PHE A 193 3.68 13.69 19.89
CA PHE A 193 4.74 14.61 19.50
C PHE A 193 4.87 14.63 17.99
N LYS A 194 5.31 15.75 17.44
CA LYS A 194 5.81 15.85 16.07
C LYS A 194 7.32 16.02 16.11
N ALA A 195 8.04 15.12 15.45
CA ALA A 195 9.49 15.23 15.26
C ALA A 195 9.77 16.16 14.07
N ASN A 196 9.67 17.48 14.25
CA ASN A 196 9.71 18.42 13.12
C ASN A 196 11.04 18.39 12.36
N LYS A 197 12.16 18.27 13.08
CA LYS A 197 13.50 18.08 12.50
C LYS A 197 14.30 17.10 13.33
N VAL A 198 14.67 15.96 12.74
CA VAL A 198 15.34 14.85 13.41
C VAL A 198 16.85 14.94 13.31
N GLY A 199 17.52 15.00 14.47
CA GLY A 199 18.96 14.79 14.61
C GLY A 199 19.28 13.74 15.68
N ASP A 200 18.95 14.00 16.94
CA ASP A 200 19.27 13.10 18.06
C ASP A 200 18.15 13.02 19.12
N GLN A 201 16.89 13.12 18.68
CA GLN A 201 15.74 13.15 19.59
C GLN A 201 15.50 11.83 20.32
N GLN A 202 14.92 11.98 21.51
CA GLN A 202 14.43 10.89 22.33
C GLN A 202 13.04 11.24 22.84
N PHE A 203 12.15 10.26 22.90
CA PHE A 203 10.80 10.40 23.43
C PHE A 203 10.59 9.30 24.45
N GLY A 204 10.14 9.63 25.66
CA GLY A 204 10.16 8.65 26.73
C GLY A 204 9.27 8.96 27.91
N VAL A 205 9.44 8.12 28.93
CA VAL A 205 8.83 8.31 30.25
C VAL A 205 9.90 8.28 31.32
N MET A 206 9.73 9.11 32.34
CA MET A 206 10.58 9.15 33.52
C MET A 206 9.75 8.99 34.77
N LYS A 207 10.36 8.51 35.85
CA LYS A 207 9.75 8.52 37.18
C LYS A 207 9.35 9.96 37.54
N SER A 208 8.14 10.14 38.05
CA SER A 208 7.63 11.46 38.41
C SER A 208 8.56 12.17 39.40
N GLY A 209 8.86 13.43 39.13
CA GLY A 209 9.76 14.25 39.94
C GLY A 209 11.25 14.04 39.67
N LEU A 210 11.66 13.15 38.76
CA LEU A 210 13.04 13.10 38.27
C LEU A 210 13.38 14.45 37.61
N VAL A 211 14.53 15.01 37.98
CA VAL A 211 15.07 16.22 37.35
C VAL A 211 16.35 15.87 36.63
N ILE A 212 16.36 16.05 35.31
CA ILE A 212 17.55 15.94 34.46
C ILE A 212 17.90 17.36 34.00
N PRO A 213 18.92 18.00 34.59
CA PRO A 213 19.30 19.36 34.22
C PRO A 213 19.75 19.46 32.75
N PHE A 214 19.56 20.62 32.14
CA PHE A 214 20.17 20.90 30.84
C PHE A 214 21.70 20.73 30.89
N GLY A 215 22.26 20.19 29.81
CA GLY A 215 23.65 19.76 29.73
C GLY A 215 23.92 18.35 30.27
N GLN A 216 22.92 17.67 30.84
CA GLN A 216 23.05 16.29 31.33
C GLN A 216 22.31 15.31 30.42
N TYR A 217 22.95 14.16 30.15
CA TYR A 217 22.40 13.15 29.26
C TYR A 217 21.45 12.19 30.02
N PRO A 218 20.22 11.92 29.52
CA PRO A 218 19.25 11.05 30.21
C PRO A 218 19.75 9.64 30.51
N ASN A 219 20.66 9.10 29.69
CA ASN A 219 21.20 7.76 29.88
C ASN A 219 22.54 7.74 30.66
N SER A 220 22.93 8.84 31.31
CA SER A 220 24.07 8.82 32.24
C SER A 220 23.70 8.13 33.55
N SER A 221 24.71 7.64 34.29
CA SER A 221 24.54 6.77 35.48
C SER A 221 23.67 7.37 36.59
N SER A 222 23.59 8.71 36.67
CA SER A 222 22.77 9.41 37.65
C SER A 222 21.27 9.37 37.36
N TYR A 223 20.85 9.10 36.13
CA TYR A 223 19.45 9.20 35.71
C TYR A 223 18.93 7.95 34.99
N CYS A 224 19.81 7.14 34.39
CA CYS A 224 19.44 6.07 33.47
C CYS A 224 18.50 5.00 34.05
N LYS A 225 18.47 4.84 35.38
CA LYS A 225 17.56 3.90 36.07
C LYS A 225 16.14 4.43 36.24
N ASP A 226 15.99 5.75 36.31
CA ASP A 226 14.72 6.42 36.60
C ASP A 226 14.03 6.95 35.33
N ASN A 227 14.52 6.60 34.14
CA ASN A 227 13.88 6.94 32.86
C ASN A 227 14.07 5.84 31.81
N MET A 228 13.18 5.85 30.82
CA MET A 228 13.29 5.10 29.58
C MET A 228 12.98 6.00 28.39
N PHE A 229 13.51 5.68 27.22
CA PHE A 229 13.18 6.41 26.00
C PHE A 229 13.31 5.57 24.74
N PHE A 230 12.53 5.96 23.73
CA PHE A 230 12.67 5.56 22.35
C PHE A 230 13.55 6.57 21.63
N TYR A 231 14.68 6.10 21.11
CA TYR A 231 15.63 6.89 20.36
C TYR A 231 15.22 7.00 18.90
N CYS A 232 15.52 8.13 18.25
CA CYS A 232 15.16 8.39 16.86
C CYS A 232 15.67 7.33 15.87
N LYS A 233 16.71 6.56 16.22
CA LYS A 233 17.25 5.46 15.39
C LYS A 233 16.56 4.11 15.58
N GLY A 234 15.49 4.03 16.38
CA GLY A 234 14.64 2.85 16.52
C GLY A 234 15.01 1.91 17.68
N GLN A 235 15.95 2.30 18.53
CA GLN A 235 16.25 1.59 19.78
C GLN A 235 15.43 2.13 20.95
N MET A 236 15.09 1.26 21.88
CA MET A 236 14.61 1.65 23.20
C MET A 236 15.74 1.52 24.23
N TYR A 237 15.90 2.52 25.10
CA TYR A 237 16.90 2.57 26.15
C TYR A 237 16.26 2.57 27.54
N GLN A 238 16.87 1.83 28.47
CA GLN A 238 16.62 1.92 29.91
C GLN A 238 17.85 1.39 30.64
N ASN A 239 18.28 2.09 31.69
CA ASN A 239 19.43 1.73 32.52
C ASN A 239 20.67 1.33 31.69
N VAL A 240 21.12 2.23 30.81
CA VAL A 240 22.24 2.08 29.86
C VAL A 240 22.10 1.01 28.77
N LYS A 241 21.17 0.06 28.93
CA LYS A 241 20.89 -0.98 27.95
C LYS A 241 20.08 -0.41 26.79
N ASN A 242 20.30 -0.94 25.58
CA ASN A 242 19.52 -0.61 24.41
C ASN A 242 18.98 -1.87 23.74
N THR A 243 17.77 -1.79 23.23
CA THR A 243 17.11 -2.87 22.47
C THR A 243 16.65 -2.33 21.12
N PRO A 244 17.18 -2.86 20.00
CA PRO A 244 16.71 -2.50 18.67
C PRO A 244 15.44 -3.26 18.29
N GLY A 245 14.63 -2.67 17.41
CA GLY A 245 13.49 -3.34 16.78
C GLY A 245 12.39 -2.41 16.30
N ASN A 246 12.38 -1.14 16.73
CA ASN A 246 11.42 -0.16 16.25
C ASN A 246 11.92 0.50 14.96
N GLN A 247 10.98 1.07 14.20
CA GLN A 247 11.31 1.89 13.04
C GLN A 247 12.09 3.15 13.47
N ALA A 248 13.05 3.58 12.64
CA ALA A 248 13.68 4.89 12.78
C ALA A 248 12.68 6.02 12.49
N MET A 249 12.75 7.08 13.27
CA MET A 249 11.95 8.29 13.14
C MET A 249 12.53 9.22 12.07
N LYS A 250 11.66 9.94 11.36
CA LYS A 250 11.99 10.89 10.30
C LYS A 250 11.38 12.25 10.58
N ASP A 251 11.88 13.25 9.85
CA ASP A 251 11.27 14.59 9.85
C ASP A 251 9.77 14.47 9.60
N ASP A 252 9.01 15.23 10.39
CA ASP A 252 7.55 15.30 10.41
C ASP A 252 6.77 14.07 10.90
N ASP A 253 7.45 12.99 11.33
CA ASP A 253 6.77 11.84 11.93
C ASP A 253 6.00 12.25 13.20
N ILE A 254 4.80 11.66 13.37
CA ILE A 254 4.01 11.74 14.60
C ILE A 254 4.40 10.57 15.49
N ILE A 255 4.95 10.91 16.65
CA ILE A 255 5.40 9.96 17.66
C ILE A 255 4.37 9.97 18.79
N ALA A 256 3.81 8.82 19.12
CA ALA A 256 2.94 8.69 20.29
C ALA A 256 3.50 7.68 21.28
N ILE A 257 3.40 8.00 22.57
CA ILE A 257 3.66 7.04 23.64
C ILE A 257 2.36 6.84 24.40
N GLU A 258 1.87 5.60 24.44
CA GLU A 258 0.76 5.20 25.29
C GLU A 258 1.29 4.53 26.55
N VAL A 259 0.92 5.07 27.70
CA VAL A 259 1.19 4.51 29.02
C VAL A 259 -0.08 3.93 29.59
N ASN A 260 -0.02 2.67 30.01
CA ASN A 260 -1.08 2.02 30.78
C ASN A 260 -0.57 1.76 32.21
N MET A 261 -1.22 2.38 33.20
CA MET A 261 -0.84 2.28 34.61
C MET A 261 -1.53 1.13 35.37
N THR A 262 -2.28 0.25 34.70
CA THR A 262 -2.72 -1.04 35.26
C THR A 262 -1.55 -2.02 35.27
N VAL A 263 -1.39 -2.82 36.32
CA VAL A 263 -0.27 -3.78 36.45
C VAL A 263 -0.46 -4.97 35.50
N PRO A 264 0.55 -5.36 34.69
CA PRO A 264 1.86 -4.75 34.58
C PRO A 264 1.81 -3.40 33.85
N ARG A 265 2.41 -2.37 34.45
CA ARG A 265 2.41 -1.00 33.92
C ARG A 265 3.30 -0.93 32.69
N THR A 266 2.80 -0.40 31.57
CA THR A 266 3.49 -0.49 30.27
C THR A 266 3.58 0.86 29.55
N ALA A 267 4.58 1.00 28.69
CA ALA A 267 4.75 2.09 27.73
C ALA A 267 4.96 1.52 26.32
N HIS A 268 4.10 1.92 25.38
CA HIS A 268 4.12 1.48 23.99
C HIS A 268 4.36 2.66 23.04
N LEU A 269 5.20 2.45 22.03
CA LEU A 269 5.50 3.44 21.00
C LEU A 269 4.60 3.26 19.78
N PHE A 270 4.16 4.36 19.19
CA PHE A 270 3.52 4.42 17.89
C PHE A 270 4.24 5.46 17.03
N ILE A 271 4.46 5.14 15.76
CA ILE A 271 4.99 6.06 14.75
C ILE A 271 3.96 6.16 13.63
N ASN A 272 3.46 7.36 13.35
CA ASN A 272 2.38 7.61 12.39
C ASN A 272 1.17 6.68 12.59
N SER A 273 0.75 6.53 13.86
CA SER A 273 -0.33 5.63 14.31
C SER A 273 -0.06 4.13 14.16
N ILE A 274 1.15 3.72 13.76
CA ILE A 274 1.56 2.31 13.69
C ILE A 274 2.30 1.94 14.98
N GLN A 275 1.73 1.01 15.75
CA GLN A 275 2.34 0.49 16.97
C GLN A 275 3.67 -0.22 16.64
N GLN A 276 4.68 0.01 17.47
CA GLN A 276 6.03 -0.53 17.31
C GLN A 276 6.26 -1.76 18.20
N PRO A 277 7.12 -2.72 17.79
CA PRO A 277 7.22 -4.03 18.42
C PRO A 277 7.99 -4.06 19.75
N VAL A 278 8.86 -3.08 20.02
CA VAL A 278 9.62 -3.01 21.28
C VAL A 278 8.92 -2.06 22.24
N PHE A 279 8.56 -2.57 23.42
CA PHE A 279 7.83 -1.83 24.45
C PHE A 279 8.40 -2.12 25.85
N MET A 280 8.04 -1.28 26.82
CA MET A 280 8.48 -1.45 28.20
C MET A 280 7.33 -1.87 29.11
N SER A 281 7.62 -2.76 30.06
CA SER A 281 6.74 -3.13 31.16
C SER A 281 7.39 -2.87 32.52
N GLY A 282 6.60 -2.93 33.60
CA GLY A 282 7.10 -2.74 34.96
C GLY A 282 7.40 -1.29 35.32
N LEU A 283 6.79 -0.31 34.64
CA LEU A 283 7.00 1.12 34.93
C LEU A 283 6.84 1.44 36.43
N PRO A 284 7.45 2.53 36.94
CA PRO A 284 7.23 3.02 38.31
C PRO A 284 5.76 3.35 38.60
N GLU A 285 5.42 3.53 39.88
CA GLU A 285 4.04 3.85 40.31
C GLU A 285 3.53 5.19 39.80
N SER A 286 4.45 6.10 39.50
CA SER A 286 4.12 7.36 38.84
C SER A 286 5.20 7.77 37.85
N VAL A 287 4.76 8.17 36.66
CA VAL A 287 5.62 8.60 35.56
C VAL A 287 5.18 9.93 34.97
N GLN A 288 6.10 10.57 34.24
CA GLN A 288 5.86 11.74 33.39
C GLN A 288 6.40 11.45 32.00
N PHE A 289 5.71 11.95 30.96
CA PHE A 289 6.26 11.95 29.61
C PHE A 289 7.38 12.97 29.49
N TYR A 290 8.30 12.77 28.55
CA TYR A 290 9.28 13.77 28.18
C TYR A 290 9.78 13.58 26.75
N PHE A 291 10.43 14.62 26.24
CA PHE A 291 11.25 14.52 25.05
C PHE A 291 12.62 15.17 25.27
N PHE A 292 13.56 14.83 24.41
CA PHE A 292 14.94 15.30 24.41
C PHE A 292 15.32 15.81 23.03
N ILE A 293 16.10 16.90 22.97
CA ILE A 293 16.73 17.43 21.76
C ILE A 293 18.19 17.76 22.09
N ASN A 294 19.07 17.72 21.08
CA ASN A 294 20.51 17.91 21.30
C ASN A 294 21.17 18.80 20.24
N PHE A 295 21.04 18.47 18.96
CA PHE A 295 21.76 19.18 17.91
C PHE A 295 21.06 20.47 17.49
N VAL A 296 21.85 21.46 17.06
CA VAL A 296 21.30 22.71 16.49
C VAL A 296 20.28 22.39 15.39
N GLY A 297 19.09 22.96 15.53
CA GLY A 297 17.98 22.75 14.59
C GLY A 297 17.06 21.57 14.92
N ASP A 298 17.46 20.66 15.83
CA ASP A 298 16.57 19.62 16.36
C ASP A 298 15.34 20.28 16.94
N SER A 299 14.16 19.82 16.52
CA SER A 299 12.92 20.45 16.96
C SER A 299 11.76 19.48 17.12
N THR A 300 11.03 19.65 18.21
CA THR A 300 9.91 18.81 18.63
C THR A 300 8.71 19.67 18.98
N THR A 301 7.52 19.26 18.54
CA THR A 301 6.25 19.87 18.95
C THR A 301 5.47 18.87 19.80
N VAL A 302 5.02 19.26 20.99
CA VAL A 302 4.03 18.47 21.74
C VAL A 302 2.64 18.78 21.17
N LEU A 303 1.98 17.78 20.60
CA LEU A 303 0.71 17.95 19.90
C LEU A 303 -0.48 17.78 20.85
N SER A 304 -0.47 16.71 21.65
CA SER A 304 -1.59 16.41 22.55
C SER A 304 -1.13 15.57 23.74
N LEU A 305 -1.86 15.71 24.84
CA LEU A 305 -1.83 14.77 25.96
C LEU A 305 -3.28 14.40 26.28
N LYS A 306 -3.59 13.11 26.24
CA LYS A 306 -4.97 12.62 26.39
C LYS A 306 -5.02 11.49 27.40
N LYS A 307 -6.07 11.47 28.22
CA LYS A 307 -6.48 10.27 28.96
C LYS A 307 -7.43 9.46 28.09
N LEU A 308 -7.17 8.16 27.98
CA LEU A 308 -7.94 7.22 27.17
C LEU A 308 -8.84 6.37 28.07
N ALA A 309 -10.04 6.02 27.58
CA ALA A 309 -10.94 5.10 28.30
C ALA A 309 -10.53 3.63 28.18
N ALA A 310 -9.82 3.26 27.10
CA ALA A 310 -9.35 1.90 26.84
C ALA A 310 -7.97 1.94 26.15
N PRO A 311 -7.16 0.86 26.24
CA PRO A 311 -5.89 0.77 25.54
C PRO A 311 -6.11 0.78 24.02
N THR A 312 -5.18 1.37 23.27
CA THR A 312 -5.21 1.33 21.79
C THR A 312 -4.21 0.36 21.19
N ILE A 313 -3.56 -0.44 22.04
CA ILE A 313 -2.60 -1.45 21.61
C ILE A 313 -3.27 -2.66 20.94
N ALA A 314 -2.63 -3.16 19.90
CA ALA A 314 -2.89 -4.45 19.28
C ALA A 314 -1.83 -5.47 19.72
N ASN A 315 -2.17 -6.76 19.60
CA ASN A 315 -1.21 -7.84 19.77
C ASN A 315 -0.30 -7.90 18.53
N ILE A 316 1.00 -7.69 18.73
CA ILE A 316 2.02 -7.77 17.67
C ILE A 316 2.78 -9.10 17.83
N PRO A 317 2.78 -9.99 16.82
CA PRO A 317 3.63 -11.18 16.83
C PRO A 317 5.10 -10.80 17.04
N ASP A 318 5.82 -11.58 17.86
CA ASP A 318 7.23 -11.36 18.16
C ASP A 318 7.57 -10.00 18.82
N ALA A 319 6.59 -9.37 19.47
CA ALA A 319 6.83 -8.17 20.28
C ALA A 319 7.87 -8.43 21.38
N LYS A 320 8.76 -7.45 21.59
CA LYS A 320 9.84 -7.52 22.57
C LYS A 320 9.49 -6.68 23.79
N GLU A 321 9.15 -7.36 24.87
CA GLU A 321 8.97 -6.77 26.19
C GLU A 321 10.34 -6.55 26.86
N ILE A 322 10.61 -5.33 27.29
CA ILE A 322 11.73 -5.03 28.19
C ILE A 322 11.18 -4.60 29.54
N LYS A 323 11.67 -5.22 30.61
CA LYS A 323 11.28 -4.87 31.97
C LYS A 323 12.07 -3.66 32.44
N TRP A 324 11.39 -2.74 33.11
CA TRP A 324 12.05 -1.67 33.85
C TRP A 324 12.91 -2.27 34.97
N GLU A 325 14.18 -1.89 35.02
CA GLU A 325 15.19 -2.33 36.00
C GLU A 325 15.75 -1.20 36.86
#